data_AF-A0A3M7C9P2-F1
#
_entry.id   AF-A0A3M7C9P2-F1
#
_cell.length_a   1.000
_cell.length_b   1.000
_cell.length_c   1.000
_cell.angle_alpha   90.00
_cell.angle_beta   90.00
_cell.angle_gamma   90.00
#
_symmetry.space_group_name_H-M   'P 1'
#
loop_
_entity.id
_entity.type
_entity.pdbx_description
1 polymer ?
#
loop_
_entity_poly.entity_id
_entity_poly.type
_entity_poly.pdbx_seq_one_letter_code
_entity_poly.pdbx_strand_id
1 'polypeptide(L)'
;MAEEEAPRNRRERRAAAKETGKPISAPTQEPKIRMMQPDRSGPKGKTLLDLYDDKKALLDQGQPFDAKYDDGQVRGESGNILEAGLGSPDEEPIGPLGQAVFWAVSLGMLHFTLDVLVYQQYAQEILWTAIFRRTFTGLPILFLLIFMLRSETADRFPNVRQVFYLVVGHLQGSRD
;
A
#
# COMPACT_ATOMS: atom_id res chain seq x y z
N MET A 1 9.68 -63.17 20.83
CA MET A 1 10.44 -62.37 19.84
C MET A 1 9.54 -61.21 19.48
N ALA A 2 9.63 -60.10 20.22
CA ALA A 2 8.73 -58.96 20.10
C ALA A 2 9.23 -58.04 18.98
N GLU A 3 8.42 -57.82 17.96
CA GLU A 3 8.69 -56.88 16.88
C GLU A 3 8.42 -55.46 17.41
N GLU A 4 9.48 -54.67 17.61
CA GLU A 4 9.35 -53.24 17.95
C GLU A 4 8.77 -52.49 16.74
N GLU A 5 7.53 -51.99 16.87
CA GLU A 5 6.87 -51.19 15.85
C GLU A 5 7.62 -49.87 15.60
N ALA A 6 8.13 -49.69 14.38
CA ALA A 6 8.85 -48.48 14.00
C ALA A 6 7.91 -47.23 13.98
N PRO A 7 8.37 -46.07 14.49
CA PRO A 7 7.55 -44.86 14.60
C PRO A 7 7.13 -44.33 13.23
N ARG A 8 5.82 -44.16 13.04
CA ARG A 8 5.20 -43.87 11.74
C ARG A 8 5.22 -42.38 11.39
N ASN A 9 5.16 -41.47 12.37
CA ASN A 9 5.02 -40.04 12.12
C ASN A 9 6.32 -39.23 12.39
N ARG A 10 6.58 -38.16 11.62
CA ARG A 10 7.78 -37.30 11.75
C ARG A 10 7.96 -36.75 13.17
N ARG A 11 6.86 -36.47 13.86
CA ARG A 11 6.86 -35.98 15.25
C ARG A 11 7.35 -37.06 16.22
N GLU A 12 6.91 -38.30 16.04
CA GLU A 12 7.32 -39.45 16.85
C GLU A 12 8.80 -39.80 16.60
N ARG A 13 9.26 -39.73 15.33
CA ARG A 13 10.68 -39.93 14.99
C ARG A 13 11.61 -38.92 15.66
N ARG A 14 11.13 -37.69 15.89
CA ARG A 14 11.92 -36.64 16.57
C ARG A 14 11.90 -36.79 18.10
N ALA A 15 10.82 -37.32 18.66
CA ALA A 15 10.73 -37.60 20.09
C ALA A 15 11.64 -38.79 20.47
N ALA A 16 11.58 -39.89 19.72
CA ALA A 16 12.42 -41.07 19.96
C ALA A 16 13.93 -40.78 19.80
N ALA A 17 14.31 -39.90 18.86
CA ALA A 17 15.71 -39.48 18.68
C ALA A 17 16.20 -38.53 19.78
N LYS A 18 15.29 -37.79 20.44
CA LYS A 18 15.63 -36.98 21.62
C LYS A 18 15.88 -37.84 22.85
N GLU A 19 15.18 -38.96 23.01
CA GLU A 19 15.36 -39.85 24.17
C GLU A 19 16.59 -40.75 24.04
N THR A 20 16.96 -41.16 22.83
CA THR A 20 18.05 -42.14 22.62
C THR A 20 19.41 -41.52 22.26
N GLY A 21 19.47 -40.21 22.00
CA GLY A 21 20.72 -39.43 21.91
C GLY A 21 21.71 -39.80 20.79
N LYS A 22 21.36 -40.71 19.88
CA LYS A 22 22.19 -41.13 18.73
C LYS A 22 21.61 -40.58 17.42
N PRO A 23 22.45 -40.16 16.45
CA PRO A 23 21.96 -39.73 15.14
C PRO A 23 21.25 -40.89 14.43
N ILE A 24 20.06 -40.63 13.91
CA ILE A 24 19.22 -41.60 13.20
C ILE A 24 19.98 -42.09 11.96
N SER A 25 20.38 -43.37 11.91
CA SER A 25 21.01 -43.96 10.74
C SER A 25 20.00 -44.10 9.58
N ALA A 26 20.47 -43.98 8.35
CA ALA A 26 19.64 -44.20 7.16
C ALA A 26 19.11 -45.65 7.15
N PRO A 27 17.82 -45.87 6.86
CA PRO A 27 17.23 -47.20 6.85
C PRO A 27 17.83 -48.03 5.70
N THR A 28 18.44 -49.17 6.02
CA THR A 28 19.13 -50.05 5.04
C THR A 28 18.17 -50.89 4.19
N GLN A 29 16.85 -50.83 4.44
CA GLN A 29 15.86 -51.54 3.64
C GLN A 29 14.75 -50.59 3.19
N GLU A 30 14.35 -50.73 1.93
CA GLU A 30 13.22 -50.00 1.35
C GLU A 30 11.94 -50.36 2.12
N PRO A 31 11.27 -49.39 2.78
CA PRO A 31 10.02 -49.69 3.43
C PRO A 31 9.03 -50.13 2.36
N LYS A 32 8.41 -51.30 2.54
CA LYS A 32 7.35 -51.81 1.66
C LYS A 32 6.09 -50.94 1.84
N ILE A 33 6.07 -49.79 1.19
CA ILE A 33 4.97 -48.83 1.22
C ILE A 33 3.77 -49.53 0.56
N ARG A 34 2.73 -49.79 1.35
CA ARG A 34 1.45 -50.28 0.79
C ARG A 34 0.93 -49.19 -0.13
N MET A 35 0.80 -49.48 -1.43
CA MET A 35 0.24 -48.57 -2.43
C MET A 35 -1.27 -48.42 -2.26
N MET A 36 -1.70 -47.93 -1.08
CA MET A 36 -3.06 -47.47 -0.88
C MET A 36 -3.19 -46.12 -1.57
N GLN A 37 -4.10 -46.03 -2.52
CA GLN A 37 -4.45 -44.75 -3.11
C GLN A 37 -5.00 -43.83 -2.00
N PRO A 38 -4.59 -42.56 -1.96
CA PRO A 38 -5.18 -41.58 -1.04
C PRO A 38 -6.70 -41.57 -1.21
N ASP A 39 -7.41 -41.55 -0.10
CA ASP A 39 -8.87 -41.46 -0.06
C ASP A 39 -9.34 -40.25 -0.89
N ARG A 40 -10.04 -40.51 -2.00
CA ARG A 40 -10.57 -39.50 -2.92
C ARG A 40 -12.01 -39.12 -2.60
N SER A 41 -12.50 -39.47 -1.40
CA SER A 41 -13.87 -39.18 -0.94
C SER A 41 -14.11 -37.69 -0.67
N GLY A 42 -13.72 -36.81 -1.59
CA GLY A 42 -13.98 -35.37 -1.54
C GLY A 42 -13.49 -34.65 -0.27
N PRO A 43 -13.72 -33.33 -0.21
CA PRO A 43 -13.43 -32.55 0.98
C PRO A 43 -14.43 -32.90 2.09
N LYS A 44 -13.93 -33.35 3.24
CA LYS A 44 -14.75 -33.70 4.43
C LYS A 44 -15.19 -32.47 5.24
N GLY A 45 -14.84 -31.27 4.80
CA GLY A 45 -15.15 -30.00 5.47
C GLY A 45 -15.35 -28.88 4.46
N LYS A 46 -15.66 -27.68 4.97
CA LYS A 46 -15.92 -26.50 4.13
C LYS A 46 -14.81 -26.31 3.11
N THR A 47 -15.21 -26.22 1.85
CA THR A 47 -14.28 -25.95 0.76
C THR A 47 -13.85 -24.49 0.79
N LEU A 48 -12.76 -24.17 0.09
CA LEU A 48 -12.35 -22.77 -0.07
C LEU A 48 -13.41 -21.94 -0.81
N LEU A 49 -14.23 -22.60 -1.65
CA LEU A 49 -15.35 -21.96 -2.33
C LEU A 49 -16.44 -21.58 -1.33
N ASP A 50 -16.82 -22.50 -0.45
CA ASP A 50 -17.82 -22.25 0.60
C ASP A 50 -17.34 -21.14 1.56
N LEU A 51 -16.04 -21.11 1.85
CA LEU A 51 -15.46 -20.06 2.70
C LEU A 51 -15.41 -18.69 2.00
N TYR A 52 -15.27 -18.69 0.67
CA TYR A 52 -15.37 -17.47 -0.14
C TYR A 52 -16.81 -16.97 -0.17
N ASP A 53 -17.79 -17.83 -0.39
CA ASP A 53 -19.20 -17.47 -0.42
C ASP A 53 -19.69 -16.97 0.95
N ASP A 54 -19.26 -17.62 2.04
CA ASP A 54 -19.51 -17.17 3.42
C ASP A 54 -18.95 -15.75 3.65
N LYS A 55 -17.70 -15.48 3.23
CA LYS A 55 -17.08 -14.16 3.38
C LYS A 55 -17.70 -13.11 2.46
N LYS A 56 -18.07 -13.49 1.24
CA LYS A 56 -18.73 -12.60 0.28
C LYS A 56 -20.11 -12.20 0.80
N ALA A 57 -20.88 -13.13 1.37
CA ALA A 57 -22.16 -12.82 1.99
C ALA A 57 -22.02 -11.84 3.17
N LEU A 58 -20.94 -11.93 3.94
CA LEU A 58 -20.63 -10.96 5.01
C LEU A 58 -20.21 -9.58 4.47
N LEU A 59 -19.58 -9.52 3.29
CA LEU A 59 -19.26 -8.25 2.63
C LEU A 59 -20.50 -7.62 1.96
N ASP A 60 -21.36 -8.44 1.35
CA ASP A 60 -22.62 -8.02 0.70
C ASP A 60 -23.69 -7.59 1.72
N GLN A 61 -23.63 -8.10 2.95
CA GLN A 61 -24.44 -7.60 4.07
C GLN A 61 -24.20 -6.12 4.40
N GLY A 62 -23.22 -5.51 3.72
CA GLY A 62 -22.77 -4.16 3.96
C GLY A 62 -21.74 -4.17 5.07
N GLN A 63 -20.74 -3.29 4.94
CA GLN A 63 -19.93 -2.95 6.09
C GLN A 63 -20.85 -2.42 7.21
N PRO A 64 -20.49 -2.52 8.50
CA PRO A 64 -21.25 -1.86 9.58
C PRO A 64 -21.15 -0.31 9.51
N PHE A 65 -20.90 0.25 8.33
CA PHE A 65 -20.63 1.65 8.12
C PHE A 65 -21.90 2.25 7.55
N ASP A 66 -22.49 3.17 8.31
CA ASP A 66 -23.61 3.99 7.86
C ASP A 66 -23.41 4.41 6.41
N ALA A 67 -24.44 4.29 5.56
CA ALA A 67 -24.43 4.78 4.17
C ALA A 67 -24.10 6.29 4.03
N LYS A 68 -23.96 6.99 5.15
CA LYS A 68 -23.49 8.37 5.26
C LYS A 68 -21.97 8.52 5.06
N TYR A 69 -21.20 7.44 5.22
CA TYR A 69 -19.73 7.46 5.16
C TYR A 69 -19.24 6.40 4.15
N ASP A 70 -19.14 6.82 2.89
CA ASP A 70 -18.53 6.06 1.78
C ASP A 70 -17.00 6.27 1.78
N ASP A 71 -16.38 6.15 2.96
CA ASP A 71 -14.95 6.38 3.18
C ASP A 71 -14.18 5.07 3.44
N GLY A 72 -14.89 3.94 3.57
CA GLY A 72 -14.30 2.63 3.83
C GLY A 72 -13.68 2.48 5.23
N GLN A 73 -13.92 3.44 6.14
CA GLN A 73 -13.29 3.47 7.46
C GLN A 73 -14.11 2.73 8.52
N VAL A 74 -13.43 1.91 9.34
CA VAL A 74 -14.08 1.15 10.41
C VAL A 74 -14.44 2.06 11.58
N ARG A 75 -15.74 2.26 11.82
CA ARG A 75 -16.28 3.05 12.93
C ARG A 75 -16.74 2.13 14.07
N GLY A 76 -16.57 2.61 15.30
CA GLY A 76 -17.06 1.94 16.50
C GLY A 76 -18.53 2.26 16.75
N GLU A 77 -19.12 1.59 17.72
CA GLU A 77 -20.53 1.74 18.13
C GLU A 77 -20.92 3.19 18.52
N SER A 78 -19.93 4.03 18.86
CA SER A 78 -20.10 5.46 19.15
C SER A 78 -20.04 6.38 17.92
N GLY A 79 -19.88 5.83 16.70
CA GLY A 79 -19.72 6.59 15.46
C GLY A 79 -18.32 7.19 15.26
N ASN A 80 -17.42 7.02 16.24
CA ASN A 80 -16.03 7.43 16.13
C ASN A 80 -15.25 6.43 15.25
N ILE A 81 -14.41 6.97 14.36
CA ILE A 81 -13.48 6.18 13.54
C ILE A 81 -12.51 5.49 14.50
N LEU A 82 -12.54 4.16 14.59
CA LEU A 82 -11.67 3.40 15.49
C LEU A 82 -10.19 3.53 15.09
N GLU A 83 -9.95 3.94 13.85
CA GLU A 83 -8.65 4.14 13.22
C GLU A 83 -8.19 5.62 13.21
N ALA A 84 -8.82 6.51 13.98
CA ALA A 84 -8.48 7.95 14.02
C ALA A 84 -7.10 8.29 14.65
N GLY A 85 -6.22 7.30 14.86
CA GLY A 85 -4.89 7.51 15.46
C GLY A 85 -3.79 6.56 14.98
N LEU A 86 -4.14 5.55 14.17
CA LEU A 86 -3.20 4.66 13.51
C LEU A 86 -3.59 4.73 12.05
N GLY A 87 -3.05 5.74 11.35
CA GLY A 87 -3.36 5.98 9.93
C GLY A 87 -3.33 4.67 9.15
N SER A 88 -4.32 4.49 8.29
CA SER A 88 -4.35 3.34 7.39
C SER A 88 -3.01 3.24 6.65
N PRO A 89 -2.50 2.04 6.31
CA PRO A 89 -1.17 1.88 5.69
C PRO A 89 -0.97 2.69 4.40
N ASP A 90 -2.08 3.10 3.78
CA ASP A 90 -2.12 3.90 2.56
C ASP A 90 -2.40 5.40 2.80
N GLU A 91 -2.84 5.81 4.00
CA GLU A 91 -2.98 7.22 4.37
C GLU A 91 -1.65 7.72 4.95
N GLU A 92 -0.84 8.29 4.07
CA GLU A 92 0.39 8.98 4.44
C GLU A 92 0.11 9.99 5.59
N PRO A 93 0.92 10.00 6.67
CA PRO A 93 0.59 10.65 7.95
C PRO A 93 0.38 12.17 7.85
N ILE A 94 0.82 12.75 6.74
CA ILE A 94 0.57 14.12 6.35
C ILE A 94 -0.47 14.05 5.23
N GLY A 95 -1.69 14.50 5.53
CA GLY A 95 -2.79 14.50 4.55
C GLY A 95 -2.43 15.20 3.22
N PRO A 96 -3.28 15.09 2.19
CA PRO A 96 -2.92 15.42 0.80
C PRO A 96 -2.35 16.83 0.60
N LEU A 97 -2.85 17.81 1.36
CA LEU A 97 -2.35 19.19 1.33
C LEU A 97 -0.95 19.32 1.91
N GLY A 98 -0.72 18.75 3.10
CA GLY A 98 0.58 18.83 3.72
C GLY A 98 1.64 18.12 2.89
N GLN A 99 1.24 17.08 2.16
CA GLN A 99 2.16 16.32 1.34
C GLN A 99 2.53 17.10 0.08
N ALA A 100 1.56 17.77 -0.55
CA ALA A 100 1.83 18.71 -1.62
C ALA A 100 2.75 19.86 -1.18
N VAL A 101 2.57 20.42 0.02
CA VAL A 101 3.45 21.47 0.57
C VAL A 101 4.87 20.93 0.77
N PHE A 102 5.01 19.75 1.39
CA PHE A 102 6.30 19.14 1.64
C PHE A 102 7.10 18.97 0.34
N TRP A 103 6.47 18.38 -0.68
CA TRP A 103 7.10 18.18 -1.98
C TRP A 103 7.38 19.50 -2.72
N ALA A 104 6.48 20.48 -2.66
CA ALA A 104 6.69 21.78 -3.28
C ALA A 104 7.89 22.52 -2.66
N VAL A 105 8.06 22.44 -1.34
CA VAL A 105 9.20 23.03 -0.64
C VAL A 105 10.50 22.29 -0.99
N SER A 106 10.49 20.96 -1.00
CA SER A 106 11.65 20.16 -1.42
C SER A 106 12.10 20.45 -2.85
N LEU A 107 11.16 20.50 -3.81
CA LEU A 107 11.47 20.87 -5.20
C LEU A 107 11.85 22.34 -5.34
N GLY A 108 11.25 23.24 -4.56
CA GLY A 108 11.59 24.65 -4.52
C GLY A 108 13.04 24.88 -4.09
N MET A 109 13.51 24.13 -3.09
CA MET A 109 14.92 24.15 -2.67
C MET A 109 15.84 23.64 -3.79
N LEU A 110 15.48 22.55 -4.47
CA LEU A 110 16.24 22.03 -5.61
C LEU A 110 16.28 23.02 -6.78
N HIS A 111 15.16 23.69 -7.08
CA HIS A 111 15.08 24.70 -8.11
C HIS A 111 16.00 25.89 -7.79
N PHE A 112 15.97 26.34 -6.54
CA PHE A 112 16.83 27.42 -6.06
C PHE A 112 18.32 27.06 -6.17
N THR A 113 18.71 25.86 -5.73
CA THR A 113 20.13 25.44 -5.82
C THR A 113 20.59 25.27 -7.26
N LEU A 114 19.75 24.74 -8.14
CA LEU A 114 20.04 24.65 -9.57
C LEU A 114 20.19 26.04 -10.20
N ASP A 115 19.32 26.99 -9.84
CA ASP A 115 19.41 28.36 -10.35
C ASP A 115 20.74 29.01 -9.95
N VAL A 116 21.13 28.88 -8.67
CA VAL A 116 22.43 29.38 -8.18
C VAL A 116 23.60 28.71 -8.91
N LEU A 117 23.53 27.41 -9.18
CA LEU A 117 24.58 26.68 -9.90
C LEU A 117 24.73 27.19 -11.34
N VAL A 118 23.63 27.47 -12.03
CA VAL A 118 23.63 28.01 -13.39
C VAL A 118 24.35 29.36 -13.44
N TYR A 119 24.08 30.27 -12.50
CA TYR A 119 24.79 31.56 -12.43
C TYR A 119 26.31 31.38 -12.24
N GLN A 120 26.72 30.40 -11.43
CA GLN A 120 28.14 30.07 -11.22
C GLN A 120 28.78 29.45 -12.47
N GLN A 121 28.06 28.58 -13.19
CA GLN A 121 28.57 27.93 -14.41
C GLN A 121 28.76 28.90 -15.57
N TYR A 122 27.90 29.91 -15.70
CA TYR A 122 27.99 30.92 -16.77
C TYR A 122 28.80 32.17 -16.37
N ALA A 123 29.41 32.19 -15.18
CA ALA A 123 30.17 33.34 -14.65
C ALA A 123 29.39 34.67 -14.73
N GLN A 124 28.09 34.62 -14.46
CA GLN A 124 27.22 35.80 -14.45
C GLN A 124 27.14 36.41 -13.05
N GLU A 125 26.90 37.72 -12.98
CA GLU A 125 26.66 38.38 -11.68
C GLU A 125 25.39 37.85 -11.03
N ILE A 126 25.50 37.44 -9.75
CA ILE A 126 24.40 36.82 -9.00
C ILE A 126 23.41 37.90 -8.56
N LEU A 127 22.31 38.02 -9.31
CA LEU A 127 21.19 38.88 -8.94
C LEU A 127 20.26 38.17 -7.96
N TRP A 128 20.61 38.20 -6.67
CA TRP A 128 19.84 37.55 -5.60
C TRP A 128 18.35 37.88 -5.62
N THR A 129 17.99 39.15 -5.82
CA THR A 129 16.59 39.59 -5.88
C THR A 129 15.83 38.93 -7.04
N ALA A 130 16.48 38.72 -8.18
CA ALA A 130 15.86 38.06 -9.33
C ALA A 130 15.65 36.57 -9.07
N ILE A 131 16.63 35.89 -8.47
CA ILE A 131 16.59 34.47 -8.11
C ILE A 131 15.46 34.21 -7.10
N PHE A 132 15.39 35.01 -6.03
CA PHE A 132 14.31 34.90 -5.05
C PHE A 132 12.95 35.15 -5.70
N ARG A 133 12.80 36.22 -6.50
CA ARG A 133 11.54 36.53 -7.16
C ARG A 133 11.09 35.39 -8.09
N ARG A 134 12.00 34.81 -8.86
CA ARG A 134 11.69 33.71 -9.79
C ARG A 134 11.34 32.43 -9.05
N THR A 135 12.09 32.08 -8.00
CA THR A 135 11.81 30.91 -7.16
C THR A 135 10.45 31.03 -6.45
N PHE A 136 10.15 32.20 -5.88
CA PHE A 136 8.86 32.46 -5.23
C PHE A 136 7.69 32.53 -6.21
N THR A 137 7.91 33.00 -7.44
CA THR A 137 6.88 33.00 -8.49
C THR A 137 6.61 31.57 -9.00
N GLY A 138 7.63 30.72 -9.05
CA GLY A 138 7.52 29.31 -9.46
C GLY A 138 6.96 28.38 -8.39
N LEU A 139 7.17 28.69 -7.10
CA LEU A 139 6.68 27.90 -5.96
C LEU A 139 5.17 27.59 -5.97
N PRO A 140 4.25 28.57 -6.19
CA PRO A 140 2.81 28.27 -6.24
C PRO A 140 2.44 27.41 -7.45
N ILE A 141 3.15 27.56 -8.57
CA ILE A 141 2.95 26.76 -9.78
C ILE A 141 3.36 25.31 -9.51
N LEU A 142 4.53 25.11 -8.91
CA LEU A 142 5.02 23.80 -8.47
C LEU A 142 4.07 23.16 -7.46
N PHE A 143 3.59 23.93 -6.48
CA PHE A 143 2.60 23.47 -5.51
C PHE A 143 1.32 22.99 -6.20
N LEU A 144 0.77 23.78 -7.12
CA LEU A 144 -0.43 23.40 -7.87
C LEU A 144 -0.20 22.15 -8.72
N LEU A 145 0.94 22.06 -9.43
CA LEU A 145 1.30 20.89 -10.24
C LEU A 145 1.42 19.63 -9.39
N ILE A 146 2.11 19.70 -8.25
CA ILE A 146 2.28 18.56 -7.35
C ILE A 146 0.95 18.18 -6.71
N PHE A 147 0.17 19.17 -6.29
CA PHE A 147 -1.17 18.92 -5.77
C PHE A 147 -2.02 18.21 -6.82
N MET A 148 -2.04 18.66 -8.07
CA MET A 148 -2.86 18.04 -9.11
C MET A 148 -2.35 16.66 -9.57
N LEU A 149 -1.03 16.45 -9.57
CA LEU A 149 -0.42 15.22 -10.12
C LEU A 149 -0.27 14.11 -9.07
N ARG A 150 -0.04 14.47 -7.80
CA ARG A 150 0.22 13.52 -6.71
C ARG A 150 -0.97 13.33 -5.80
N SER A 151 -1.80 14.35 -5.62
CA SER A 151 -3.00 14.13 -4.84
C SER A 151 -4.00 13.32 -5.67
N GLU A 152 -4.37 12.14 -5.17
CA GLU A 152 -5.54 11.38 -5.65
C GLU A 152 -6.86 12.20 -5.66
N THR A 153 -6.81 13.46 -5.18
CA THR A 153 -7.89 14.43 -5.36
C THR A 153 -8.20 14.76 -6.83
N ALA A 154 -7.29 14.50 -7.78
CA ALA A 154 -7.61 14.66 -9.20
C ALA A 154 -8.65 13.65 -9.71
N ASP A 155 -8.67 12.42 -9.17
CA ASP A 155 -9.73 11.44 -9.46
C ASP A 155 -10.96 11.68 -8.58
N ARG A 156 -10.80 12.26 -7.38
CA ARG A 156 -11.91 12.56 -6.45
C ARG A 156 -12.72 13.82 -6.83
N PHE A 157 -12.16 14.76 -7.59
CA PHE A 157 -12.84 16.00 -7.97
C PHE A 157 -12.88 16.23 -9.50
N PRO A 158 -13.85 15.63 -10.22
CA PRO A 158 -14.05 15.89 -11.66
C PRO A 158 -14.24 17.39 -11.98
N ASN A 159 -14.68 18.17 -11.00
CA ASN A 159 -14.89 19.61 -11.11
C ASN A 159 -13.58 20.39 -11.26
N VAL A 160 -12.45 19.94 -10.69
CA VAL A 160 -11.15 20.64 -10.82
C VAL A 160 -10.65 20.54 -12.25
N ARG A 161 -10.82 19.38 -12.88
CA ARG A 161 -10.50 19.18 -14.31
C ARG A 161 -11.39 20.05 -15.20
N GLN A 162 -12.68 20.16 -14.90
CA GLN A 162 -13.61 21.03 -15.63
C GLN A 162 -13.26 22.52 -15.46
N VAL A 163 -12.88 22.95 -14.26
CA VAL A 163 -12.44 24.33 -13.99
C VAL A 163 -11.12 24.64 -14.69
N PHE A 164 -10.17 23.69 -14.71
CA PHE A 164 -8.93 23.84 -15.47
C PHE A 164 -9.21 24.00 -16.97
N TYR A 165 -10.06 23.16 -17.57
CA TYR A 165 -10.45 23.31 -18.98
C TYR A 165 -11.22 24.61 -19.24
N LEU A 166 -12.06 25.06 -18.31
CA LEU A 166 -12.75 26.35 -18.40
C LEU A 166 -11.75 27.51 -18.41
N VAL A 167 -10.77 27.51 -17.50
CA VAL A 167 -9.75 28.57 -17.40
C VAL A 167 -8.84 28.57 -18.62
N VAL A 168 -8.37 27.40 -19.05
CA VAL A 168 -7.55 27.28 -20.27
C VAL A 168 -8.35 27.68 -21.51
N GLY A 169 -9.61 27.27 -21.63
CA GLY A 169 -10.49 27.65 -22.73
C GLY A 169 -10.80 29.15 -22.75
N HIS A 170 -11.02 29.76 -21.59
CA HIS A 170 -11.25 31.20 -21.48
C HIS A 170 -9.99 32.03 -21.82
N LEU A 171 -8.81 31.55 -21.40
CA LEU A 171 -7.53 32.18 -21.76
C LEU A 171 -7.19 32.04 -23.25
N GLN A 172 -7.64 30.96 -23.89
CA GLN A 172 -7.49 30.77 -25.35
C GLN A 172 -8.49 31.65 -26.12
N GLY A 173 -9.74 31.76 -25.66
CA GLY A 173 -10.78 32.57 -26.30
C GLY A 173 -10.66 34.08 -26.08
N SER A 174 -9.78 34.54 -25.18
CA SER A 174 -9.46 35.97 -24.99
C SER A 174 -8.34 36.46 -25.91
N ARG A 175 -7.75 35.59 -26.73
CA ARG A 175 -6.64 35.90 -27.65
C ARG A 175 -7.05 35.97 -29.13
N ASP A 176 -8.33 35.75 -29.43
CA ASP A 176 -8.97 36.01 -30.73
C ASP A 176 -9.90 37.22 -30.62
#